data_AF-A0A9E2CZ00-F1
#
_entry.id   AF-A0A9E2CZ00-F1
#
_cell.length_a   1.000
_cell.length_b   1.000
_cell.length_c   1.000
_cell.angle_alpha   90.00
_cell.angle_beta   90.00
_cell.angle_gamma   90.00
#
_symmetry.space_group_name_H-M   'P 1'
#
loop_
_entity.id
_entity.type
_entity.pdbx_description
1 polymer ?
#
loop_
_entity_poly.entity_id
_entity_poly.type
_entity_poly.pdbx_seq_one_letter_code
_entity_poly.pdbx_strand_id
1 'polypeptide(L)'
;QEGLKIIRSMPEKSQKFMVIFSDGEDINSIIKPVDLQLASAGLKNFTVFAVDYMDRPGLDPFLSSFAEGTGGSIRKARSASDFLPIFKQFSTTIFHRYAVTFRFLSPPTGTLTSEPAMVNIEEITMVDSSPFLNYVYFDTGMSEISERYITFIQPEETEGFAIEKLQDTMEKYHQILNIIGKRLVENPEARITIVGCNSNTGEEKGQLELSRSRADKVFAYLRYVWGIDPSRMEVKAQNLPSVPSTSRVPEGVMENQRVEIYSDNPAILDTINSTYLQEECDTSEIRIVPTIESETVIDKWQFRLLGGGKELLTREGTGTPPASFAFDIKSLGVNNVALMGQISAEMDGQDNEGNTFSIATSAPTKINFLRREERIAQKLESKVIEKYGLILFEFDRSDLKDRNQVIVNRVITRMAQLQSAAMDIAGHTDIIGKEDYNIKLSERRASAVYGAMLETGIAVGSQITYVGDGPNNPPYDNDIPEGRALNRTVIITIMYTENGQQPGAAE
;
A
#
# COMPACT_ATOMS: atom_id res chain seq x y z
N GLN A 1 57.57 -7.46 5.76
CA GLN A 1 58.15 -7.53 4.39
C GLN A 1 57.45 -6.61 3.39
N GLU A 2 56.12 -6.50 3.42
CA GLU A 2 55.35 -5.64 2.50
C GLU A 2 55.75 -4.15 2.60
N GLY A 3 55.94 -3.62 3.80
CA GLY A 3 56.49 -2.26 3.99
C GLY A 3 57.85 -2.03 3.31
N LEU A 4 58.77 -3.00 3.37
CA LEU A 4 60.06 -2.90 2.67
C LEU A 4 59.92 -3.04 1.15
N LYS A 5 58.94 -3.81 0.65
CA LYS A 5 58.60 -3.87 -0.78
C LYS A 5 58.09 -2.52 -1.28
N ILE A 6 57.20 -1.88 -0.52
CA ILE A 6 56.71 -0.52 -0.80
C ILE A 6 57.90 0.45 -0.86
N ILE A 7 58.78 0.42 0.14
CA ILE A 7 59.98 1.29 0.20
C ILE A 7 60.95 1.07 -0.96
N ARG A 8 61.11 -0.17 -1.45
CA ARG A 8 61.90 -0.46 -2.65
C ARG A 8 61.27 0.07 -3.93
N SER A 9 59.93 0.08 -4.02
CA SER A 9 59.22 0.68 -5.16
C SER A 9 59.27 2.21 -5.19
N MET A 10 59.62 2.85 -4.06
CA MET A 10 59.74 4.31 -4.00
C MET A 10 60.96 4.83 -4.77
N PRO A 11 60.87 6.02 -5.39
CA PRO A 11 61.97 6.62 -6.16
C PRO A 11 63.30 6.65 -5.41
N GLU A 12 64.42 6.37 -6.09
CA GLU A 12 65.74 6.22 -5.45
C GLU A 12 66.18 7.47 -4.66
N LYS A 13 65.79 8.67 -5.12
CA LYS A 13 66.14 9.95 -4.49
C LYS A 13 65.19 10.37 -3.36
N SER A 14 64.07 9.67 -3.17
CA SER A 14 63.12 10.01 -2.10
C SER A 14 63.72 9.69 -0.73
N GLN A 15 63.37 10.49 0.28
CA GLN A 15 63.59 10.14 1.67
C GLN A 15 62.51 9.14 2.10
N LYS A 16 62.93 8.06 2.74
CA LYS A 16 62.09 6.91 3.06
C LYS A 16 62.18 6.66 4.55
N PHE A 17 61.07 6.37 5.19
CA PHE A 17 61.08 5.97 6.59
C PHE A 17 60.13 4.81 6.83
N MET A 18 60.40 4.06 7.89
CA MET A 18 59.55 2.97 8.35
C MET A 18 59.42 3.05 9.86
N VAL A 19 58.19 3.00 10.36
CA VAL A 19 57.93 2.83 11.79
C VAL A 19 57.65 1.36 12.05
N ILE A 20 58.38 0.76 12.98
CA ILE A 20 58.24 -0.63 13.37
C ILE A 20 57.68 -0.68 14.77
N PHE A 21 56.61 -1.44 14.95
CA PHE A 21 56.06 -1.78 16.24
C PHE A 21 56.27 -3.27 16.49
N SER A 22 56.73 -3.63 17.69
CA SER A 22 56.85 -5.03 18.08
C SER A 22 56.52 -5.21 19.55
N ASP A 23 55.54 -6.05 19.82
CA ASP A 23 55.11 -6.50 21.15
C ASP A 23 55.78 -7.81 21.58
N GLY A 24 56.54 -8.45 20.69
CA GLY A 24 57.27 -9.68 20.97
C GLY A 24 56.42 -10.95 21.02
N GLU A 25 55.11 -10.87 20.75
CA GLU A 25 54.24 -12.05 20.63
C GLU A 25 54.51 -12.85 19.34
N ASP A 26 55.27 -12.25 18.43
CA ASP A 26 55.75 -12.80 17.15
C ASP A 26 56.87 -13.86 17.26
N ILE A 27 56.87 -14.69 18.31
CA ILE A 27 57.77 -15.86 18.45
C ILE A 27 57.65 -16.83 17.26
N ASN A 28 56.54 -16.78 16.51
CA ASN A 28 56.30 -17.54 15.28
C ASN A 28 56.42 -16.71 13.98
N SER A 29 56.98 -15.50 14.01
CA SER A 29 57.21 -14.73 12.78
C SER A 29 58.15 -15.50 11.86
N ILE A 30 57.66 -15.74 10.64
CA ILE A 30 58.37 -16.41 9.55
C ILE A 30 59.58 -15.56 9.11
N ILE A 31 59.53 -14.26 9.35
CA ILE A 31 60.56 -13.29 8.97
C ILE A 31 61.52 -13.11 10.14
N LYS A 32 62.77 -13.54 9.97
CA LYS A 32 63.80 -13.42 11.00
C LYS A 32 64.56 -12.09 10.88
N PRO A 33 65.24 -11.64 11.95
CA PRO A 33 66.12 -10.48 11.93
C PRO A 33 67.05 -10.38 10.72
N VAL A 34 67.61 -11.52 10.30
CA VAL A 34 68.52 -11.60 9.14
C VAL A 34 67.80 -11.27 7.82
N ASP A 35 66.53 -11.64 7.68
CA ASP A 35 65.73 -11.38 6.49
C ASP A 35 65.42 -9.89 6.35
N LEU A 36 65.20 -9.21 7.48
CA LEU A 36 65.00 -7.75 7.52
C LEU A 36 66.29 -7.00 7.17
N GLN A 37 67.43 -7.45 7.70
CA GLN A 37 68.74 -6.88 7.37
C GLN A 37 69.03 -7.03 5.87
N LEU A 38 68.83 -8.22 5.29
CA LEU A 38 69.02 -8.47 3.87
C LEU A 38 68.04 -7.66 3.01
N ALA A 39 66.76 -7.62 3.39
CA ALA A 39 65.74 -6.86 2.65
C ALA A 39 65.97 -5.34 2.68
N SER A 40 66.57 -4.82 3.75
CA SER A 40 66.90 -3.40 3.90
C SER A 40 68.25 -3.00 3.28
N ALA A 41 69.12 -3.97 2.97
CA ALA A 41 70.43 -3.71 2.40
C ALA A 41 70.33 -2.95 1.07
N GLY A 42 71.17 -1.91 0.93
CA GLY A 42 71.26 -1.09 -0.28
C GLY A 42 70.19 -0.01 -0.43
N LEU A 43 69.24 0.12 0.52
CA LEU A 43 68.28 1.22 0.53
C LEU A 43 68.98 2.54 0.86
N LYS A 44 68.96 3.47 -0.09
CA LYS A 44 69.43 4.86 0.12
C LYS A 44 68.33 5.69 0.79
N ASN A 45 68.74 6.69 1.58
CA ASN A 45 67.85 7.64 2.25
C ASN A 45 66.75 6.98 3.09
N PHE A 46 67.08 5.90 3.79
CA PHE A 46 66.13 5.09 4.54
C PHE A 46 66.39 5.17 6.05
N THR A 47 65.35 5.48 6.83
CA THR A 47 65.43 5.64 8.28
C THR A 47 64.33 4.84 9.00
N VAL A 48 64.69 4.12 10.06
CA VAL A 48 63.77 3.27 10.82
C VAL A 48 63.54 3.82 12.22
N PHE A 49 62.27 4.00 12.58
CA PHE A 49 61.86 4.31 13.95
C PHE A 49 61.21 3.08 14.56
N ALA A 50 61.61 2.67 15.76
CA ALA A 50 61.09 1.46 16.39
C ALA A 50 60.39 1.76 17.71
N VAL A 51 59.34 1.01 17.99
CA VAL A 51 58.63 0.98 19.27
C VAL A 51 58.67 -0.44 19.79
N ASP A 52 59.40 -0.63 20.87
CA ASP A 52 59.51 -1.89 21.60
C ASP A 52 58.45 -1.92 22.70
N TYR A 53 57.47 -2.81 22.55
CA TYR A 53 56.40 -3.09 23.50
C TYR A 53 56.53 -4.47 24.13
N MET A 54 57.69 -5.11 23.98
CA MET A 54 57.93 -6.45 24.53
C MET A 54 57.96 -6.39 26.06
N ASP A 55 57.31 -7.37 26.71
CA ASP A 55 57.28 -7.51 28.17
C ASP A 55 58.62 -8.04 28.70
N ARG A 56 59.65 -7.21 28.62
CA ARG A 56 60.98 -7.46 29.16
C ARG A 56 61.71 -6.17 29.54
N PRO A 57 62.66 -6.25 30.49
CA PRO A 57 63.46 -5.10 30.88
C PRO A 57 64.37 -4.64 29.74
N GLY A 58 64.45 -3.32 29.54
CA GLY A 58 65.32 -2.73 28.53
C GLY A 58 64.73 -2.75 27.10
N LEU A 59 65.53 -2.26 26.16
CA LEU A 59 65.21 -2.18 24.74
C LEU A 59 65.62 -3.45 24.00
N ASP A 60 64.89 -3.82 22.96
CA ASP A 60 65.23 -4.96 22.12
C ASP A 60 66.57 -4.74 21.39
N PRO A 61 67.55 -5.65 21.54
CA PRO A 61 68.87 -5.48 20.93
C PRO A 61 68.83 -5.41 19.40
N PHE A 62 67.94 -6.17 18.76
CA PHE A 62 67.80 -6.17 17.30
C PHE A 62 67.14 -4.87 16.80
N LEU A 63 66.00 -4.48 17.35
CA LEU A 63 65.30 -3.24 17.00
C LEU A 63 66.17 -2.03 17.28
N SER A 64 66.96 -2.04 18.36
CA SER A 64 67.91 -0.97 18.68
C SER A 64 68.98 -0.89 17.60
N SER A 65 69.64 -2.01 17.30
CA SER A 65 70.67 -2.07 16.26
C SER A 65 70.13 -1.70 14.87
N PHE A 66 68.91 -2.12 14.55
CA PHE A 66 68.29 -1.88 13.25
C PHE A 66 67.83 -0.43 13.07
N ALA A 67 67.17 0.15 14.09
CA ALA A 67 66.75 1.55 14.06
C ALA A 67 67.97 2.49 14.01
N GLU A 68 68.95 2.27 14.87
CA GLU A 68 70.15 3.12 14.95
C GLU A 68 71.04 2.97 13.71
N GLY A 69 71.15 1.76 13.15
CA GLY A 69 71.92 1.49 11.92
C GLY A 69 71.40 2.22 10.68
N THR A 70 70.17 2.72 10.72
CA THR A 70 69.54 3.51 9.64
C THR A 70 69.43 5.01 9.99
N GLY A 71 70.09 5.44 11.06
CA GLY A 71 70.03 6.82 11.56
C GLY A 71 68.70 7.20 12.20
N GLY A 72 67.89 6.22 12.60
CA GLY A 72 66.63 6.42 13.29
C GLY A 72 66.76 6.17 14.79
N SER A 73 65.65 5.85 15.46
CA SER A 73 65.64 5.72 16.92
C SER A 73 64.59 4.76 17.43
N ILE A 74 64.84 4.16 18.59
CA ILE A 74 63.90 3.26 19.28
C ILE A 74 63.34 3.91 20.56
N ARG A 75 62.09 3.55 20.91
CA ARG A 75 61.44 3.88 22.18
C ARG A 75 60.80 2.65 22.81
N LYS A 76 60.86 2.56 24.14
CA LYS A 76 60.12 1.55 24.91
C LYS A 76 58.72 2.07 25.20
N ALA A 77 57.69 1.31 24.88
CA ALA A 77 56.34 1.50 25.38
C ALA A 77 56.06 0.41 26.42
N ARG A 78 55.44 0.75 27.56
CA ARG A 78 55.06 -0.20 28.62
C ARG A 78 53.55 -0.29 28.82
N SER A 79 52.82 0.67 28.25
CA SER A 79 51.36 0.73 28.28
C SER A 79 50.82 1.46 27.05
N ALA A 80 49.51 1.34 26.80
CA ALA A 80 48.84 2.07 25.74
C ALA A 80 49.02 3.61 25.83
N SER A 81 49.19 4.13 27.05
CA SER A 81 49.35 5.56 27.30
C SER A 81 50.70 6.12 26.81
N ASP A 82 51.70 5.27 26.58
CA ASP A 82 53.03 5.66 26.10
C ASP A 82 53.05 5.93 24.59
N PHE A 83 52.08 5.40 23.84
CA PHE A 83 52.05 5.52 22.38
C PHE A 83 51.91 6.96 21.91
N LEU A 84 50.95 7.70 22.46
CA LEU A 84 50.67 9.06 22.00
C LEU A 84 51.89 9.99 22.16
N PRO A 85 52.60 10.01 23.30
CA PRO A 85 53.87 10.75 23.42
C PRO A 85 54.96 10.29 22.45
N ILE A 86 55.14 8.98 22.26
CA ILE A 86 56.15 8.40 21.35
C ILE A 86 55.86 8.81 19.90
N PHE A 87 54.62 8.62 19.43
CA PHE A 87 54.21 9.02 18.10
C PHE A 87 54.23 10.53 17.91
N LYS A 88 53.93 11.33 18.94
CA LYS A 88 54.11 12.79 18.87
C LYS A 88 55.55 13.16 18.57
N GLN A 89 56.53 12.56 19.24
CA GLN A 89 57.96 12.83 18.97
C GLN A 89 58.37 12.43 17.54
N PHE A 90 57.91 11.27 17.07
CA PHE A 90 58.14 10.87 15.68
C PHE A 90 57.46 11.82 14.70
N SER A 91 56.22 12.22 14.98
CA SER A 91 55.45 13.15 14.16
C SER A 91 56.11 14.53 14.08
N THR A 92 56.64 15.08 15.18
CA THR A 92 57.38 16.34 15.17
C THR A 92 58.62 16.24 14.28
N THR A 93 59.32 15.09 14.33
CA THR A 93 60.49 14.82 13.48
C THR A 93 60.10 14.68 12.00
N ILE A 94 58.95 14.09 11.71
CA ILE A 94 58.38 13.95 10.36
C ILE A 94 57.92 15.33 9.85
N PHE A 95 57.09 16.06 10.60
CA PHE A 95 56.57 17.38 10.20
C PHE A 95 57.67 18.46 10.09
N HIS A 96 58.80 18.33 10.79
CA HIS A 96 59.97 19.20 10.56
C HIS A 96 60.69 18.93 9.23
N ARG A 97 60.56 17.73 8.67
CA ARG A 97 61.25 17.32 7.44
C ARG A 97 60.32 17.22 6.23
N TYR A 98 59.01 17.17 6.44
CA TYR A 98 58.01 16.89 5.40
C TYR A 98 56.79 17.82 5.52
N ALA A 99 56.34 18.35 4.39
CA ALA A 99 55.01 18.93 4.27
C ALA A 99 53.99 17.80 4.07
N VAL A 100 53.19 17.52 5.09
CA VAL A 100 52.10 16.53 5.03
C VAL A 100 50.79 17.30 4.85
N THR A 101 50.17 17.18 3.69
CA THR A 101 48.82 17.69 3.43
C THR A 101 47.82 16.55 3.54
N PHE A 102 46.93 16.62 4.52
CA PHE A 102 45.73 15.78 4.61
C PHE A 102 44.50 16.64 4.38
N ARG A 103 43.48 16.08 3.74
CA ARG A 103 42.15 16.68 3.59
C ARG A 103 41.16 15.68 4.17
N PHE A 104 40.37 16.12 5.15
CA PHE A 104 39.20 15.36 5.58
C PHE A 104 38.09 15.59 4.56
N LEU A 105 37.48 14.50 4.09
CA LEU A 105 36.28 14.60 3.27
C LEU A 105 35.14 15.07 4.17
N SER A 106 34.32 15.99 3.65
CA SER A 106 33.18 16.50 4.40
C SER A 106 32.13 15.38 4.55
N PRO A 107 31.50 15.23 5.73
CA PRO A 107 30.35 14.33 5.86
C PRO A 107 29.24 14.71 4.85
N PRO A 108 28.42 13.74 4.43
CA PRO A 108 27.26 14.05 3.61
C PRO A 108 26.34 15.06 4.30
N THR A 109 25.74 15.95 3.52
CA THR A 109 24.73 16.91 4.00
C THR A 109 23.55 16.93 3.04
N GLY A 110 22.42 17.48 3.46
CA GLY A 110 21.27 17.51 2.58
C GLY A 110 20.01 18.13 3.18
N THR A 111 18.93 18.04 2.42
CA THR A 111 17.60 18.48 2.81
C THR A 111 16.55 17.47 2.33
N LEU A 112 15.41 17.45 3.03
CA LEU A 112 14.19 16.79 2.55
C LEU A 112 13.15 17.87 2.25
N THR A 113 12.59 17.83 1.05
CA THR A 113 11.48 18.72 0.65
C THR A 113 10.21 17.90 0.49
N SER A 114 9.08 18.42 0.97
CA SER A 114 7.78 17.76 0.88
C SER A 114 6.90 18.43 -0.18
N GLU A 115 6.20 17.62 -0.97
CA GLU A 115 5.27 18.07 -2.01
C GLU A 115 4.00 17.19 -1.98
N PRO A 116 2.79 17.77 -1.97
CA PRO A 116 2.51 19.20 -1.87
C PRO A 116 2.80 19.75 -0.46
N ALA A 117 2.90 21.08 -0.33
CA ALA A 117 3.09 21.75 0.96
C ALA A 117 1.84 21.71 1.86
N MET A 118 0.67 21.54 1.25
CA MET A 118 -0.62 21.40 1.92
C MET A 118 -1.46 20.35 1.21
N VAL A 119 -2.16 19.55 1.99
CA VAL A 119 -3.17 18.59 1.54
C VAL A 119 -4.48 18.99 2.19
N ASN A 120 -5.52 19.15 1.38
CA ASN A 120 -6.88 19.40 1.89
C ASN A 120 -7.65 18.09 1.88
N ILE A 121 -8.27 17.80 3.02
CA ILE A 121 -9.19 16.69 3.19
C ILE A 121 -10.50 17.27 3.67
N GLU A 122 -11.60 16.92 3.03
CA GLU A 122 -12.94 17.31 3.48
C GLU A 122 -13.85 16.11 3.66
N GLU A 123 -14.76 16.20 4.63
CA GLU A 123 -15.83 15.21 4.78
C GLU A 123 -16.97 15.54 3.81
N ILE A 124 -17.29 14.59 2.94
CA ILE A 124 -18.41 14.65 2.01
C ILE A 124 -19.50 13.68 2.46
N THR A 125 -20.74 13.96 2.08
CA THR A 125 -21.84 13.02 2.30
C THR A 125 -21.95 12.08 1.12
N MET A 126 -21.86 10.77 1.39
CA MET A 126 -22.09 9.71 0.42
C MET A 126 -23.50 9.17 0.61
N VAL A 127 -24.29 9.12 -0.46
CA VAL A 127 -25.55 8.37 -0.52
C VAL A 127 -25.33 7.22 -1.49
N ASP A 128 -25.18 6.00 -0.98
CA ASP A 128 -24.85 4.84 -1.80
C ASP A 128 -26.03 3.89 -1.91
N SER A 129 -26.48 3.65 -3.15
CA SER A 129 -27.48 2.67 -3.53
C SER A 129 -26.80 1.53 -4.29
N SER A 130 -26.28 0.57 -3.52
CA SER A 130 -25.56 -0.58 -4.04
C SER A 130 -26.49 -1.64 -4.64
N PRO A 131 -26.12 -2.26 -5.78
CA PRO A 131 -26.88 -3.34 -6.38
C PRO A 131 -26.87 -4.57 -5.47
N PHE A 132 -28.00 -5.28 -5.38
CA PHE A 132 -28.08 -6.50 -4.60
C PHE A 132 -27.66 -7.72 -5.43
N LEU A 133 -26.42 -8.17 -5.26
CA LEU A 133 -25.94 -9.42 -5.86
C LEU A 133 -26.43 -10.60 -5.02
N ASN A 134 -27.46 -11.30 -5.49
CA ASN A 134 -28.12 -12.40 -4.79
C ASN A 134 -27.39 -13.75 -4.90
N TYR A 135 -26.07 -13.72 -5.03
CA TYR A 135 -25.21 -14.88 -5.16
C TYR A 135 -24.29 -15.00 -3.94
N VAL A 136 -24.01 -16.24 -3.55
CA VAL A 136 -22.98 -16.56 -2.54
C VAL A 136 -22.02 -17.54 -3.19
N TYR A 137 -20.80 -17.11 -3.47
CA TYR A 137 -19.76 -17.93 -4.11
C TYR A 137 -19.03 -18.84 -3.12
N PHE A 138 -18.61 -20.01 -3.60
CA PHE A 138 -17.93 -21.04 -2.83
C PHE A 138 -16.62 -21.42 -3.51
N ASP A 139 -15.65 -21.85 -2.70
CA ASP A 139 -14.40 -22.39 -3.21
C ASP A 139 -14.62 -23.77 -3.85
N THR A 140 -13.75 -24.12 -4.80
CA THR A 140 -13.87 -25.36 -5.57
C THR A 140 -13.86 -26.58 -4.66
N GLY A 141 -14.87 -27.44 -4.84
CA GLY A 141 -15.05 -28.64 -4.02
C GLY A 141 -15.56 -28.40 -2.60
N MET A 142 -15.68 -27.15 -2.16
CA MET A 142 -16.05 -26.79 -0.79
C MET A 142 -17.54 -26.44 -0.68
N SER A 143 -18.14 -26.82 0.46
CA SER A 143 -19.51 -26.43 0.82
C SER A 143 -19.59 -25.44 1.96
N GLU A 144 -18.49 -25.20 2.69
CA GLU A 144 -18.46 -24.19 3.75
C GLU A 144 -18.56 -22.78 3.16
N ILE A 145 -19.30 -21.91 3.85
CA ILE A 145 -19.37 -20.50 3.48
C ILE A 145 -17.97 -19.91 3.64
N SER A 146 -17.46 -19.31 2.58
CA SER A 146 -16.11 -18.76 2.56
C SER A 146 -15.95 -17.63 3.59
N GLU A 147 -14.77 -17.55 4.21
CA GLU A 147 -14.42 -16.53 5.22
C GLU A 147 -14.51 -15.09 4.70
N ARG A 148 -14.61 -14.90 3.38
CA ARG A 148 -14.87 -13.59 2.76
C ARG A 148 -16.23 -13.01 3.15
N TYR A 149 -17.21 -13.85 3.50
CA TYR A 149 -18.51 -13.41 3.97
C TYR A 149 -18.50 -13.27 5.48
N ILE A 150 -19.02 -12.14 5.96
CA ILE A 150 -19.17 -11.90 7.40
C ILE A 150 -20.41 -12.67 7.86
N THR A 151 -20.21 -13.60 8.78
CA THR A 151 -21.26 -14.40 9.40
C THR A 151 -21.15 -14.29 10.91
N PHE A 152 -22.30 -14.28 11.59
CA PHE A 152 -22.36 -14.33 13.04
C PHE A 152 -22.30 -15.78 13.53
N ILE A 153 -21.76 -15.96 14.73
CA ILE A 153 -21.68 -17.25 15.38
C ILE A 153 -22.92 -17.46 16.25
N GLN A 154 -23.45 -16.39 16.84
CA GLN A 154 -24.54 -16.41 17.80
C GLN A 154 -25.71 -15.50 17.36
N PRO A 155 -26.97 -15.88 17.64
CA PRO A 155 -28.14 -15.06 17.30
C PRO A 155 -28.12 -13.65 17.90
N GLU A 156 -27.55 -13.47 19.09
CA GLU A 156 -27.49 -12.19 19.80
C GLU A 156 -26.72 -11.11 19.02
N GLU A 157 -25.77 -11.52 18.16
CA GLU A 157 -25.02 -10.60 17.30
C GLU A 157 -25.91 -9.92 16.24
N THR A 158 -27.06 -10.52 15.91
CA THR A 158 -28.01 -9.96 14.94
C THR A 158 -28.67 -8.67 15.44
N GLU A 159 -28.81 -8.48 16.76
CA GLU A 159 -29.47 -7.31 17.36
C GLU A 159 -28.74 -6.00 17.05
N GLY A 160 -27.41 -6.05 16.93
CA GLY A 160 -26.57 -4.90 16.63
C GLY A 160 -26.44 -4.58 15.14
N PHE A 161 -26.93 -5.45 14.26
CA PHE A 161 -26.72 -5.34 12.82
C PHE A 161 -27.61 -4.26 12.19
N ALA A 162 -26.96 -3.26 11.59
CA ALA A 162 -27.62 -2.15 10.91
C ALA A 162 -27.07 -2.02 9.48
N ILE A 163 -27.95 -2.22 8.49
CA ILE A 163 -27.61 -2.16 7.06
C ILE A 163 -27.15 -0.74 6.69
N GLU A 164 -27.74 0.25 7.35
CA GLU A 164 -27.53 1.68 7.11
C GLU A 164 -26.13 2.14 7.51
N LYS A 165 -25.42 1.36 8.33
CA LYS A 165 -24.04 1.64 8.75
C LYS A 165 -22.99 1.10 7.78
N LEU A 166 -23.38 0.23 6.84
CA LEU A 166 -22.45 -0.37 5.88
C LEU A 166 -22.05 0.65 4.82
N GLN A 167 -20.78 0.65 4.44
CA GLN A 167 -20.20 1.56 3.47
C GLN A 167 -19.74 0.79 2.23
N ASP A 168 -19.78 1.43 1.06
CA ASP A 168 -19.35 0.83 -0.21
C ASP A 168 -20.04 -0.49 -0.61
N THR A 169 -19.93 -0.85 -1.90
CA THR A 169 -20.62 -2.02 -2.43
C THR A 169 -20.04 -3.35 -1.95
N MET A 170 -18.71 -3.43 -1.77
CA MET A 170 -18.06 -4.69 -1.37
C MET A 170 -18.28 -5.05 0.10
N GLU A 171 -18.26 -4.09 1.02
CA GLU A 171 -18.60 -4.37 2.43
C GLU A 171 -20.03 -4.88 2.55
N LYS A 172 -20.96 -4.19 1.87
CA LYS A 172 -22.37 -4.58 1.76
C LYS A 172 -22.52 -6.00 1.21
N TYR A 173 -21.76 -6.34 0.17
CA TYR A 173 -21.78 -7.68 -0.41
C TYR A 173 -21.20 -8.75 0.53
N HIS A 174 -20.10 -8.48 1.25
CA HIS A 174 -19.59 -9.43 2.23
C HIS A 174 -20.57 -9.67 3.39
N GLN A 175 -21.46 -8.73 3.65
CA GLN A 175 -22.56 -8.84 4.62
C GLN A 175 -23.86 -9.43 4.04
N ILE A 176 -23.88 -9.92 2.79
CA ILE A 176 -25.11 -10.26 2.07
C ILE A 176 -26.05 -11.20 2.85
N LEU A 177 -25.49 -12.19 3.56
CA LEU A 177 -26.28 -13.13 4.35
C LEU A 177 -26.96 -12.47 5.56
N ASN A 178 -26.30 -11.49 6.18
CA ASN A 178 -26.86 -10.69 7.26
C ASN A 178 -27.93 -9.73 6.76
N ILE A 179 -27.73 -9.15 5.58
CA ILE A 179 -28.74 -8.30 4.94
C ILE A 179 -30.00 -9.11 4.63
N ILE A 180 -29.86 -10.31 4.07
CA ILE A 180 -30.99 -11.22 3.80
C ILE A 180 -31.68 -11.61 5.10
N GLY A 181 -30.92 -12.03 6.10
CA GLY A 181 -31.44 -12.40 7.41
C GLY A 181 -32.29 -11.29 8.03
N LYS A 182 -31.73 -10.07 8.11
CA LYS A 182 -32.44 -8.90 8.64
C LYS A 182 -33.73 -8.60 7.87
N ARG A 183 -33.65 -8.57 6.53
CA ARG A 183 -34.82 -8.30 5.69
C ARG A 183 -35.91 -9.37 5.83
N LEU A 184 -35.55 -10.64 6.04
CA LEU A 184 -36.51 -11.72 6.28
C LEU A 184 -37.17 -11.64 7.66
N VAL A 185 -36.45 -11.16 8.68
CA VAL A 185 -37.04 -10.86 9.99
C VAL A 185 -38.05 -9.72 9.87
N GLU A 186 -37.70 -8.65 9.15
CA GLU A 186 -38.55 -7.47 8.95
C GLU A 186 -39.76 -7.74 8.04
N ASN A 187 -39.69 -8.77 7.20
CA ASN A 187 -40.75 -9.15 6.26
C ASN A 187 -41.22 -10.59 6.54
N PRO A 188 -42.06 -10.83 7.56
CA PRO A 188 -42.40 -12.18 8.04
C PRO A 188 -43.14 -13.05 7.02
N GLU A 189 -43.81 -12.45 6.04
CA GLU A 189 -44.53 -13.16 4.97
C GLU A 189 -43.62 -13.56 3.79
N ALA A 190 -42.43 -12.97 3.68
CA ALA A 190 -41.54 -13.24 2.56
C ALA A 190 -41.04 -14.68 2.60
N ARG A 191 -41.00 -15.34 1.43
CA ARG A 191 -40.42 -16.66 1.24
C ARG A 191 -39.21 -16.57 0.31
N ILE A 192 -38.28 -17.49 0.51
CA ILE A 192 -37.08 -17.58 -0.33
C ILE A 192 -36.85 -18.99 -0.85
N THR A 193 -36.21 -19.06 -2.01
CA THR A 193 -35.65 -20.29 -2.57
C THR A 193 -34.13 -20.16 -2.62
N ILE A 194 -33.43 -21.12 -2.02
CA ILE A 194 -31.98 -21.21 -1.94
C ILE A 194 -31.53 -22.32 -2.90
N VAL A 195 -30.87 -21.96 -3.99
CA VAL A 195 -30.49 -22.89 -5.06
C VAL A 195 -28.98 -23.06 -5.09
N GLY A 196 -28.48 -24.21 -4.63
CA GLY A 196 -27.07 -24.53 -4.71
C GLY A 196 -26.65 -24.98 -6.11
N CYS A 197 -25.50 -24.50 -6.56
CA CYS A 197 -24.90 -24.82 -7.86
C CYS A 197 -23.42 -25.25 -7.70
N ASN A 198 -22.92 -25.90 -8.73
CA ASN A 198 -21.53 -26.30 -8.93
C ASN A 198 -21.08 -25.93 -10.37
N SER A 199 -19.79 -26.05 -10.64
CA SER A 199 -19.24 -25.74 -11.96
C SER A 199 -19.51 -26.81 -13.02
N ASN A 200 -19.97 -27.99 -12.61
CA ASN A 200 -20.14 -29.19 -13.43
C ASN A 200 -18.89 -29.57 -14.25
N THR A 201 -17.71 -29.25 -13.72
CA THR A 201 -16.41 -29.52 -14.34
C THR A 201 -15.41 -30.02 -13.31
N GLY A 202 -14.30 -30.61 -13.76
CA GLY A 202 -13.25 -31.11 -12.86
C GLY A 202 -13.81 -32.06 -11.79
N GLU A 203 -13.42 -31.83 -10.54
CA GLU A 203 -13.88 -32.60 -9.37
C GLU A 203 -15.35 -32.37 -9.00
N GLU A 204 -15.96 -31.27 -9.48
CA GLU A 204 -17.36 -30.93 -9.22
C GLU A 204 -18.34 -31.48 -10.27
N LYS A 205 -17.83 -32.18 -11.29
CA LYS A 205 -18.66 -32.69 -12.40
C LYS A 205 -19.73 -33.65 -11.88
N GLY A 206 -21.00 -33.28 -12.07
CA GLY A 206 -22.15 -34.08 -11.62
C GLY A 206 -22.36 -34.12 -10.11
N GLN A 207 -21.64 -33.31 -9.32
CA GLN A 207 -21.69 -33.35 -7.86
C GLN A 207 -22.92 -32.61 -7.30
N LEU A 208 -24.10 -33.19 -7.49
CA LEU A 208 -25.35 -32.57 -7.01
C LEU A 208 -25.43 -32.49 -5.48
N GLU A 209 -24.80 -33.42 -4.77
CA GLU A 209 -24.71 -33.41 -3.29
C GLU A 209 -23.89 -32.24 -2.77
N LEU A 210 -22.83 -31.84 -3.49
CA LEU A 210 -22.03 -30.65 -3.17
C LEU A 210 -22.88 -29.39 -3.30
N SER A 211 -23.61 -29.25 -4.42
CA SER A 211 -24.57 -28.16 -4.62
C SER A 211 -25.59 -28.11 -3.49
N ARG A 212 -26.15 -29.26 -3.11
CA ARG A 212 -27.11 -29.34 -2.01
C ARG A 212 -26.50 -28.90 -0.68
N SER A 213 -25.30 -29.36 -0.37
CA SER A 213 -24.58 -29.02 0.86
C SER A 213 -24.31 -27.51 0.97
N ARG A 214 -23.94 -26.84 -0.12
CA ARG A 214 -23.77 -25.37 -0.16
C ARG A 214 -25.08 -24.64 0.19
N ALA A 215 -26.19 -25.07 -0.40
CA ALA A 215 -27.50 -24.48 -0.12
C ALA A 215 -27.96 -24.74 1.33
N ASP A 216 -27.70 -25.95 1.85
CA ASP A 216 -28.01 -26.32 3.23
C ASP A 216 -27.19 -25.48 4.25
N LYS A 217 -25.95 -25.07 3.91
CA LYS A 217 -25.15 -24.17 4.77
C LYS A 217 -25.73 -22.76 4.86
N VAL A 218 -26.15 -22.18 3.73
CA VAL A 218 -26.86 -20.89 3.71
C VAL A 218 -28.19 -20.98 4.47
N PHE A 219 -28.95 -22.06 4.23
CA PHE A 219 -30.20 -22.32 4.95
C PHE A 219 -29.98 -22.43 6.47
N ALA A 220 -28.96 -23.18 6.89
CA ALA A 220 -28.64 -23.36 8.31
C ALA A 220 -28.28 -22.04 8.97
N TYR A 221 -27.49 -21.19 8.29
CA TYR A 221 -27.16 -19.86 8.78
C TYR A 221 -28.41 -19.02 9.04
N LEU A 222 -29.28 -18.87 8.04
CA LEU A 222 -30.51 -18.08 8.17
C LEU A 222 -31.47 -18.66 9.23
N ARG A 223 -31.54 -19.98 9.34
CA ARG A 223 -32.39 -20.64 10.35
C ARG A 223 -31.88 -20.42 11.77
N TYR A 224 -30.61 -20.73 12.02
CA TYR A 224 -30.10 -20.86 13.38
C TYR A 224 -29.55 -19.55 13.94
N VAL A 225 -29.00 -18.68 13.10
CA VAL A 225 -28.49 -17.36 13.51
C VAL A 225 -29.60 -16.32 13.45
N TRP A 226 -30.31 -16.25 12.32
CA TRP A 226 -31.36 -15.25 12.10
C TRP A 226 -32.76 -15.70 12.51
N GLY A 227 -32.92 -16.93 13.00
CA GLY A 227 -34.20 -17.43 13.50
C GLY A 227 -35.29 -17.57 12.43
N ILE A 228 -34.92 -17.63 11.14
CA ILE A 228 -35.91 -17.69 10.06
C ILE A 228 -36.63 -19.04 10.07
N ASP A 229 -37.97 -18.99 10.07
CA ASP A 229 -38.81 -20.19 10.05
C ASP A 229 -38.51 -21.06 8.81
N PRO A 230 -38.17 -22.35 8.98
CA PRO A 230 -37.88 -23.27 7.89
C PRO A 230 -38.96 -23.34 6.81
N SER A 231 -40.23 -23.17 7.16
CA SER A 231 -41.36 -23.21 6.22
C SER A 231 -41.33 -22.06 5.21
N ARG A 232 -40.56 -21.00 5.47
CA ARG A 232 -40.37 -19.85 4.57
C ARG A 232 -39.23 -20.05 3.59
N MET A 233 -38.46 -21.12 3.70
CA MET A 233 -37.25 -21.35 2.93
C MET A 233 -37.30 -22.69 2.19
N GLU A 234 -37.17 -22.66 0.87
CA GLU A 234 -37.07 -23.86 0.03
C GLU A 234 -35.63 -24.08 -0.42
N VAL A 235 -35.08 -25.28 -0.24
CA VAL A 235 -33.73 -25.64 -0.70
C VAL A 235 -33.79 -26.49 -1.97
N LYS A 236 -33.09 -26.03 -3.02
CA LYS A 236 -32.89 -26.75 -4.28
C LYS A 236 -31.40 -26.92 -4.56
N ALA A 237 -31.09 -27.90 -5.41
CA ALA A 237 -29.74 -28.13 -5.90
C ALA A 237 -29.81 -28.41 -7.40
N GLN A 238 -28.84 -27.89 -8.13
CA GLN A 238 -28.61 -28.17 -9.54
C GLN A 238 -27.11 -28.21 -9.81
N ASN A 239 -26.72 -28.72 -10.98
CA ASN A 239 -25.32 -28.64 -11.39
C ASN A 239 -24.99 -27.19 -11.76
N LEU A 240 -25.37 -26.71 -12.93
CA LEU A 240 -25.08 -25.35 -13.35
C LEU A 240 -26.12 -24.32 -12.86
N PRO A 241 -25.73 -23.05 -12.65
CA PRO A 241 -26.66 -21.96 -12.39
C PRO A 241 -27.72 -21.76 -13.49
N SER A 242 -28.76 -21.00 -13.18
CA SER A 242 -29.84 -20.66 -14.12
C SER A 242 -29.33 -19.95 -15.38
N VAL A 243 -28.37 -19.04 -15.21
CA VAL A 243 -27.60 -18.40 -16.28
C VAL A 243 -26.12 -18.69 -16.01
N PRO A 244 -25.56 -19.76 -16.61
CA PRO A 244 -24.19 -20.17 -16.34
C PRO A 244 -23.17 -19.34 -17.13
N SER A 245 -22.04 -19.08 -16.51
CA SER A 245 -20.85 -18.54 -17.17
C SER A 245 -20.12 -19.64 -17.94
N THR A 246 -19.27 -19.25 -18.89
CA THR A 246 -18.54 -20.21 -19.73
C THR A 246 -17.56 -21.05 -18.90
N SER A 247 -17.71 -22.37 -18.90
CA SER A 247 -16.77 -23.28 -18.24
C SER A 247 -15.46 -23.50 -19.02
N ARG A 248 -15.21 -22.73 -20.09
CA ARG A 248 -13.97 -22.82 -20.90
C ARG A 248 -12.78 -22.09 -20.30
N VAL A 249 -13.02 -21.21 -19.33
CA VAL A 249 -12.00 -20.41 -18.66
C VAL A 249 -12.16 -20.53 -17.14
N PRO A 250 -11.07 -20.46 -16.34
CA PRO A 250 -11.14 -20.59 -14.89
C PRO A 250 -12.11 -19.63 -14.22
N GLU A 251 -12.18 -18.38 -14.68
CA GLU A 251 -13.01 -17.32 -14.12
C GLU A 251 -14.50 -17.68 -14.20
N GLY A 252 -14.93 -18.25 -15.33
CA GLY A 252 -16.31 -18.69 -15.54
C GLY A 252 -16.64 -19.98 -14.78
N VAL A 253 -15.65 -20.85 -14.54
CA VAL A 253 -15.78 -22.00 -13.65
C VAL A 253 -16.06 -21.54 -12.21
N MET A 254 -15.31 -20.55 -11.71
CA MET A 254 -15.53 -19.97 -10.38
C MET A 254 -16.91 -19.30 -10.25
N GLU A 255 -17.36 -18.55 -11.28
CA GLU A 255 -18.66 -17.88 -11.25
C GLU A 255 -19.86 -18.84 -11.18
N ASN A 256 -19.68 -20.09 -11.57
CA ASN A 256 -20.71 -21.12 -11.49
C ASN A 256 -20.79 -21.81 -10.11
N GLN A 257 -19.76 -21.65 -9.27
CA GLN A 257 -19.67 -22.23 -7.93
C GLN A 257 -20.39 -21.33 -6.93
N ARG A 258 -21.73 -21.32 -6.98
CA ARG A 258 -22.53 -20.39 -6.18
C ARG A 258 -23.83 -20.98 -5.65
N VAL A 259 -24.36 -20.34 -4.62
CA VAL A 259 -25.76 -20.40 -4.23
C VAL A 259 -26.48 -19.19 -4.80
N GLU A 260 -27.63 -19.39 -5.45
CA GLU A 260 -28.53 -18.33 -5.90
C GLU A 260 -29.72 -18.23 -4.94
N ILE A 261 -30.03 -17.02 -4.48
CA ILE A 261 -31.14 -16.78 -3.55
C ILE A 261 -32.24 -15.99 -4.28
N TYR A 262 -33.44 -16.55 -4.32
CA TYR A 262 -34.63 -15.91 -4.88
C TYR A 262 -35.63 -15.60 -3.78
N SER A 263 -36.45 -14.57 -3.97
CA SER A 263 -37.58 -14.28 -3.07
C SER A 263 -38.83 -13.95 -3.87
N ASP A 264 -39.99 -14.27 -3.29
CA ASP A 264 -41.29 -13.81 -3.76
C ASP A 264 -41.59 -12.35 -3.37
N ASN A 265 -40.83 -11.79 -2.43
CA ASN A 265 -40.95 -10.42 -1.98
C ASN A 265 -39.75 -9.59 -2.49
N PRO A 266 -39.98 -8.55 -3.31
CA PRO A 266 -38.90 -7.74 -3.88
C PRO A 266 -38.05 -7.01 -2.82
N ALA A 267 -38.61 -6.69 -1.64
CA ALA A 267 -37.89 -6.00 -0.57
C ALA A 267 -36.67 -6.80 -0.07
N ILE A 268 -36.69 -8.13 -0.18
CA ILE A 268 -35.58 -8.99 0.25
C ILE A 268 -34.34 -8.76 -0.62
N LEU A 269 -34.53 -8.52 -1.92
CA LEU A 269 -33.46 -8.41 -2.93
C LEU A 269 -33.34 -6.99 -3.52
N ASP A 270 -33.91 -5.99 -2.86
CA ASP A 270 -33.81 -4.59 -3.29
C ASP A 270 -32.41 -4.03 -3.05
N THR A 271 -32.10 -2.87 -3.65
CA THR A 271 -30.81 -2.19 -3.49
C THR A 271 -30.47 -1.94 -2.02
N ILE A 272 -29.17 -1.90 -1.72
CA ILE A 272 -28.67 -1.72 -0.36
C ILE A 272 -28.28 -0.24 -0.20
N ASN A 273 -29.17 0.50 0.45
CA ASN A 273 -29.03 1.94 0.59
C ASN A 273 -28.33 2.28 1.91
N SER A 274 -27.36 3.20 1.87
CA SER A 274 -26.77 3.79 3.08
C SER A 274 -26.37 5.23 2.84
N THR A 275 -26.25 6.00 3.93
CA THR A 275 -25.74 7.37 3.90
C THR A 275 -24.67 7.51 4.96
N TYR A 276 -23.47 7.92 4.55
CA TYR A 276 -22.31 7.99 5.43
C TYR A 276 -21.41 9.18 5.06
N LEU A 277 -20.51 9.54 5.96
CA LEU A 277 -19.45 10.52 5.67
C LEU A 277 -18.26 9.78 5.09
N GLN A 278 -17.65 10.37 4.07
CA GLN A 278 -16.41 9.89 3.48
C GLN A 278 -15.43 11.06 3.36
N GLU A 279 -14.16 10.80 3.61
CA GLU A 279 -13.11 11.80 3.38
C GLU A 279 -12.69 11.83 1.90
N GLU A 280 -12.76 13.02 1.30
CA GLU A 280 -12.22 13.30 -0.02
C GLU A 280 -10.95 14.12 0.11
N CYS A 281 -9.91 13.73 -0.62
CA CYS A 281 -8.61 14.38 -0.61
C CYS A 281 -8.33 15.03 -1.97
N ASP A 282 -7.77 16.24 -1.93
CA ASP A 282 -7.43 17.02 -3.13
C ASP A 282 -6.19 16.52 -3.88
N THR A 283 -5.45 15.59 -3.29
CA THR A 283 -4.31 14.90 -3.91
C THR A 283 -4.36 13.41 -3.61
N SER A 284 -3.77 12.60 -4.50
CA SER A 284 -3.62 11.16 -4.29
C SER A 284 -2.35 10.79 -3.54
N GLU A 285 -1.31 11.63 -3.60
CA GLU A 285 0.00 11.29 -3.07
C GLU A 285 0.71 12.46 -2.35
N ILE A 286 1.63 12.08 -1.47
CA ILE A 286 2.66 12.95 -0.88
C ILE A 286 4.02 12.43 -1.34
N ARG A 287 4.87 13.34 -1.80
CA ARG A 287 6.22 13.07 -2.30
C ARG A 287 7.25 13.75 -1.41
N ILE A 288 8.25 13.00 -0.97
CA ILE A 288 9.42 13.53 -0.28
C ILE A 288 10.63 13.44 -1.19
N VAL A 289 11.27 14.58 -1.46
CA VAL A 289 12.42 14.71 -2.36
C VAL A 289 13.69 14.90 -1.52
N PRO A 290 14.60 13.91 -1.47
CA PRO A 290 15.89 14.07 -0.84
C PRO A 290 16.87 14.81 -1.77
N THR A 291 17.59 15.79 -1.24
CA THR A 291 18.76 16.38 -1.90
C THR A 291 19.97 16.17 -1.00
N ILE A 292 20.89 15.31 -1.42
CA ILE A 292 22.09 14.96 -0.64
C ILE A 292 23.33 15.37 -1.42
N GLU A 293 24.17 16.16 -0.77
CA GLU A 293 25.51 16.54 -1.23
C GLU A 293 26.53 15.71 -0.47
N SER A 294 27.33 14.93 -1.20
CA SER A 294 28.36 14.06 -0.64
C SER A 294 29.60 14.05 -1.52
N GLU A 295 30.79 14.09 -0.91
CA GLU A 295 32.07 13.92 -1.60
C GLU A 295 32.37 12.43 -1.90
N THR A 296 31.63 11.53 -1.25
CA THR A 296 31.79 10.08 -1.24
C THR A 296 30.46 9.38 -1.59
N VAL A 297 30.52 8.07 -1.83
CA VAL A 297 29.31 7.30 -2.17
C VAL A 297 28.55 6.98 -0.88
N ILE A 298 27.24 7.24 -0.88
CA ILE A 298 26.36 6.80 0.21
C ILE A 298 26.36 5.27 0.26
N ASP A 299 26.71 4.68 1.39
CA ASP A 299 26.74 3.23 1.59
C ASP A 299 25.34 2.71 1.94
N LYS A 300 24.72 3.32 2.96
CA LYS A 300 23.39 2.93 3.46
C LYS A 300 22.59 4.12 3.97
N TRP A 301 21.28 3.99 3.94
CA TRP A 301 20.35 5.00 4.43
C TRP A 301 19.05 4.36 4.95
N GLN A 302 18.40 5.06 5.87
CA GLN A 302 17.08 4.75 6.41
C GLN A 302 16.23 6.02 6.33
N PHE A 303 15.06 5.92 5.71
CA PHE A 303 14.06 6.96 5.56
C PHE A 303 12.85 6.62 6.43
N ARG A 304 12.32 7.60 7.17
CA ARG A 304 11.13 7.46 8.01
C ARG A 304 10.09 8.51 7.63
N LEU A 305 8.87 8.09 7.34
CA LEU A 305 7.71 8.97 7.19
C LEU A 305 7.00 9.09 8.55
N LEU A 306 6.65 10.32 8.93
CA LEU A 306 6.09 10.65 10.22
C LEU A 306 4.75 11.39 10.06
N GLY A 307 3.75 11.04 10.85
CA GLY A 307 2.46 11.72 10.93
C GLY A 307 2.12 12.06 12.37
N GLY A 308 1.89 13.33 12.69
CA GLY A 308 1.71 13.78 14.09
C GLY A 308 2.89 13.41 15.01
N GLY A 309 4.10 13.26 14.46
CA GLY A 309 5.30 12.80 15.18
C GLY A 309 5.44 11.29 15.37
N LYS A 310 4.48 10.48 14.89
CA LYS A 310 4.54 9.02 14.94
C LYS A 310 5.05 8.46 13.61
N GLU A 311 5.92 7.45 13.66
CA GLU A 311 6.36 6.71 12.48
C GLU A 311 5.18 6.00 11.81
N LEU A 312 5.01 6.28 10.52
CA LEU A 312 4.02 5.65 9.65
C LEU A 312 4.66 4.54 8.82
N LEU A 313 5.87 4.78 8.32
CA LEU A 313 6.56 3.88 7.42
C LEU A 313 8.07 4.11 7.46
N THR A 314 8.83 3.04 7.32
CA THR A 314 10.28 3.08 7.15
C THR A 314 10.71 2.42 5.85
N ARG A 315 11.68 3.02 5.15
CA ARG A 315 12.37 2.42 4.00
C ARG A 315 13.86 2.45 4.23
N GLU A 316 14.55 1.42 3.81
CA GLU A 316 16.00 1.31 3.91
C GLU A 316 16.58 0.99 2.53
N GLY A 317 17.83 1.39 2.32
CA GLY A 317 18.53 1.06 1.09
C GLY A 317 20.01 1.34 1.17
N THR A 318 20.69 0.97 0.10
CA THR A 318 22.12 1.20 -0.11
C THR A 318 22.34 2.07 -1.33
N GLY A 319 23.53 2.69 -1.43
CA GLY A 319 23.82 3.57 -2.56
C GLY A 319 23.06 4.90 -2.52
N THR A 320 22.99 5.56 -3.67
CA THR A 320 22.25 6.81 -3.85
C THR A 320 20.75 6.59 -3.59
N PRO A 321 20.11 7.38 -2.70
CA PRO A 321 18.67 7.30 -2.48
C PRO A 321 17.86 7.59 -3.75
N PRO A 322 16.62 7.09 -3.85
CA PRO A 322 15.70 7.44 -4.92
C PRO A 322 15.52 8.95 -5.04
N ALA A 323 15.29 9.44 -6.28
CA ALA A 323 15.03 10.85 -6.54
C ALA A 323 13.80 11.40 -5.80
N SER A 324 12.85 10.52 -5.45
CA SER A 324 11.77 10.86 -4.53
C SER A 324 11.16 9.61 -3.89
N PHE A 325 10.54 9.79 -2.74
CA PHE A 325 9.68 8.81 -2.09
C PHE A 325 8.23 9.27 -2.22
N ALA A 326 7.45 8.56 -3.04
CA ALA A 326 6.02 8.80 -3.18
C ALA A 326 5.22 7.87 -2.26
N PHE A 327 4.17 8.43 -1.67
CA PHE A 327 3.25 7.78 -0.74
C PHE A 327 1.82 8.06 -1.18
N ASP A 328 1.10 7.01 -1.53
CA ASP A 328 -0.33 7.08 -1.81
C ASP A 328 -1.10 7.30 -0.49
N ILE A 329 -1.92 8.36 -0.45
CA ILE A 329 -2.66 8.78 0.74
C ILE A 329 -3.75 7.76 1.07
N LYS A 330 -4.39 7.15 0.06
CA LYS A 330 -5.41 6.12 0.27
C LYS A 330 -4.83 4.92 1.03
N SER A 331 -3.62 4.49 0.67
CA SER A 331 -2.89 3.40 1.30
C SER A 331 -2.51 3.70 2.75
N LEU A 332 -2.31 4.97 3.12
CA LEU A 332 -2.10 5.41 4.50
C LEU A 332 -3.41 5.51 5.31
N GLY A 333 -4.55 5.45 4.64
CA GLY A 333 -5.88 5.70 5.17
C GLY A 333 -6.16 7.20 5.24
N VAL A 334 -7.05 7.70 4.37
CA VAL A 334 -7.36 9.13 4.25
C VAL A 334 -7.80 9.74 5.59
N ASN A 335 -8.69 9.06 6.31
CA ASN A 335 -9.12 9.48 7.65
C ASN A 335 -7.94 9.55 8.65
N ASN A 336 -7.06 8.55 8.66
CA ASN A 336 -5.87 8.58 9.52
C ASN A 336 -5.00 9.80 9.21
N VAL A 337 -4.75 10.09 7.93
CA VAL A 337 -3.98 11.26 7.49
C VAL A 337 -4.67 12.56 7.91
N ALA A 338 -5.98 12.65 7.75
CA ALA A 338 -6.80 13.81 8.15
C ALA A 338 -6.59 14.21 9.61
N LEU A 339 -6.41 13.21 10.49
CA LEU A 339 -6.22 13.41 11.93
C LEU A 339 -4.77 13.74 12.34
N MET A 340 -3.79 13.63 11.43
CA MET A 340 -2.37 13.82 11.77
C MET A 340 -1.94 15.29 11.85
N GLY A 341 -2.70 16.20 11.23
CA GLY A 341 -2.40 17.64 11.14
C GLY A 341 -1.19 18.01 10.27
N GLN A 342 -0.16 17.17 10.22
CA GLN A 342 0.98 17.32 9.30
C GLN A 342 1.68 15.97 9.05
N ILE A 343 2.30 15.87 7.87
CA ILE A 343 3.21 14.79 7.47
C ILE A 343 4.62 15.35 7.33
N SER A 344 5.58 14.72 7.98
CA SER A 344 7.01 15.05 7.90
C SER A 344 7.82 13.81 7.55
N ALA A 345 9.11 13.99 7.27
CA ALA A 345 10.01 12.87 7.08
C ALA A 345 11.39 13.15 7.65
N GLU A 346 12.07 12.06 7.98
CA GLU A 346 13.47 12.03 8.42
C GLU A 346 14.24 11.03 7.57
N MET A 347 15.53 11.28 7.40
CA MET A 347 16.45 10.34 6.78
C MET A 347 17.78 10.38 7.49
N ASP A 348 18.27 9.20 7.86
CA ASP A 348 19.62 8.97 8.36
C ASP A 348 20.41 8.16 7.34
N GLY A 349 21.72 8.37 7.26
CA GLY A 349 22.56 7.54 6.41
C GLY A 349 24.03 7.63 6.72
N GLN A 350 24.80 6.80 6.03
CA GLN A 350 26.24 6.67 6.18
C GLN A 350 26.89 6.50 4.80
N ASP A 351 28.03 7.16 4.58
CA ASP A 351 28.86 6.97 3.39
C ASP A 351 29.83 5.79 3.53
N ASN A 352 30.53 5.45 2.45
CA ASN A 352 31.50 4.36 2.43
C ASN A 352 32.80 4.62 3.22
N GLU A 353 32.99 5.84 3.74
CA GLU A 353 34.10 6.22 4.64
C GLU A 353 33.66 6.20 6.12
N GLY A 354 32.39 5.88 6.40
CA GLY A 354 31.82 5.80 7.75
C GLY A 354 31.25 7.11 8.28
N ASN A 355 31.25 8.21 7.53
CA ASN A 355 30.63 9.47 7.91
C ASN A 355 29.11 9.34 7.88
N THR A 356 28.42 9.98 8.83
CA THR A 356 26.96 9.89 8.97
C THR A 356 26.28 11.22 8.72
N PHE A 357 25.01 11.18 8.32
CA PHE A 357 24.15 12.35 8.17
C PHE A 357 22.74 12.04 8.70
N SER A 358 22.06 13.09 9.17
CA SER A 358 20.67 13.07 9.61
C SER A 358 19.98 14.33 9.08
N ILE A 359 18.94 14.15 8.27
CA ILE A 359 18.20 15.25 7.65
C ILE A 359 16.70 15.06 7.91
N ALA A 360 15.97 16.16 8.03
CA ALA A 360 14.53 16.16 8.21
C ALA A 360 13.87 17.16 7.26
N THR A 361 12.58 16.99 7.03
CA THR A 361 11.79 17.97 6.28
C THR A 361 11.80 19.32 6.99
N SER A 362 12.26 20.36 6.30
CA SER A 362 12.28 21.73 6.85
C SER A 362 10.88 22.34 6.94
N ALA A 363 10.00 21.96 6.01
CA ALA A 363 8.58 22.29 6.00
C ALA A 363 7.79 20.98 5.84
N PRO A 364 7.03 20.54 6.86
CA PRO A 364 6.15 19.40 6.72
C PRO A 364 4.94 19.74 5.83
N THR A 365 4.39 18.73 5.15
CA THR A 365 3.12 18.85 4.44
C THR A 365 2.02 19.06 5.47
N LYS A 366 1.36 20.22 5.44
CA LYS A 366 0.24 20.51 6.34
C LYS A 366 -1.01 19.77 5.89
N ILE A 367 -1.72 19.15 6.82
CA ILE A 367 -3.02 18.54 6.56
C ILE A 367 -4.09 19.49 7.05
N ASN A 368 -4.89 20.01 6.11
CA ASN A 368 -6.06 20.81 6.41
C ASN A 368 -7.29 19.89 6.34
N PHE A 369 -7.86 19.55 7.49
CA PHE A 369 -9.05 18.71 7.55
C PHE A 369 -10.28 19.55 7.85
N LEU A 370 -11.23 19.58 6.91
CA LEU A 370 -12.47 20.34 7.01
C LEU A 370 -13.66 19.40 7.19
N ARG A 371 -14.16 19.33 8.43
CA ARG A 371 -15.31 18.49 8.76
C ARG A 371 -16.61 19.06 8.24
N ARG A 372 -17.59 18.20 7.97
CA ARG A 372 -18.91 18.63 7.47
C ARG A 372 -19.58 19.58 8.47
N GLU A 373 -19.51 19.28 9.75
CA GLU A 373 -20.07 20.12 10.82
C GLU A 373 -19.44 21.52 10.84
N GLU A 374 -18.13 21.61 10.59
CA GLU A 374 -17.42 22.89 10.53
C GLU A 374 -17.83 23.71 9.30
N ARG A 375 -18.04 23.07 8.14
CA ARG A 375 -18.60 23.73 6.95
C ARG A 375 -19.97 24.32 7.24
N ILE A 376 -20.85 23.52 7.85
CA ILE A 376 -22.21 23.95 8.22
C ILE A 376 -22.15 25.12 9.20
N ALA A 377 -21.29 25.06 10.23
CA ALA A 377 -21.09 26.14 11.18
C ALA A 377 -20.60 27.43 10.51
N GLN A 378 -19.77 27.30 9.46
CA GLN A 378 -19.28 28.41 8.65
C GLN A 378 -20.27 28.86 7.56
N LYS A 379 -21.47 28.25 7.47
CA LYS A 379 -22.46 28.48 6.41
C LYS A 379 -21.90 28.26 5.00
N LEU A 380 -20.97 27.33 4.89
CA LEU A 380 -20.44 26.86 3.62
C LEU A 380 -21.31 25.70 3.13
N GLU A 381 -21.48 25.60 1.81
CA GLU A 381 -22.15 24.44 1.22
C GLU A 381 -21.33 23.17 1.46
N SER A 382 -21.97 22.04 1.66
CA SER A 382 -21.34 20.73 1.82
C SER A 382 -21.49 19.91 0.56
N LYS A 383 -20.44 19.20 0.15
CA LYS A 383 -20.49 18.33 -1.03
C LYS A 383 -21.23 17.04 -0.71
N VAL A 384 -22.11 16.65 -1.61
CA VAL A 384 -22.85 15.38 -1.58
C VAL A 384 -22.58 14.64 -2.87
N ILE A 385 -22.28 13.35 -2.74
CA ILE A 385 -22.14 12.41 -3.85
C ILE A 385 -23.15 11.29 -3.65
N GLU A 386 -24.04 11.12 -4.63
CA GLU A 386 -24.98 9.99 -4.65
C GLU A 386 -24.53 8.99 -5.70
N LYS A 387 -24.34 7.73 -5.31
CA LYS A 387 -23.88 6.65 -6.18
C LYS A 387 -24.97 5.60 -6.33
N TYR A 388 -25.32 5.28 -7.56
CA TYR A 388 -26.32 4.26 -7.90
C TYR A 388 -25.69 3.21 -8.81
N GLY A 389 -25.60 1.97 -8.35
CA GLY A 389 -25.23 0.85 -9.21
C GLY A 389 -26.46 0.19 -9.81
N LEU A 390 -26.48 0.04 -11.13
CA LEU A 390 -27.55 -0.71 -11.81
C LEU A 390 -27.27 -2.22 -11.76
N ILE A 391 -28.32 -3.04 -11.66
CA ILE A 391 -28.21 -4.51 -11.58
C ILE A 391 -28.14 -5.09 -12.99
N LEU A 392 -27.04 -5.78 -13.28
CA LEU A 392 -26.84 -6.85 -14.27
C LEU A 392 -27.75 -6.79 -15.52
N PHE A 393 -27.22 -6.19 -16.58
CA PHE A 393 -27.58 -6.65 -17.92
C PHE A 393 -27.19 -8.13 -18.05
N GLU A 394 -28.07 -8.97 -18.63
CA GLU A 394 -27.67 -10.33 -18.98
C GLU A 394 -26.38 -10.31 -19.82
N PHE A 395 -25.63 -11.42 -19.79
CA PHE A 395 -24.46 -11.58 -20.65
C PHE A 395 -24.82 -11.16 -22.08
N ASP A 396 -24.04 -10.21 -22.61
CA ASP A 396 -24.19 -9.68 -23.96
C ASP A 396 -25.42 -8.79 -24.25
N ARG A 397 -26.14 -8.30 -23.23
CA ARG A 397 -27.28 -7.37 -23.40
C ARG A 397 -27.00 -5.94 -22.93
N SER A 398 -27.78 -5.00 -23.48
CA SER A 398 -27.81 -3.57 -23.12
C SER A 398 -29.22 -3.05 -22.82
N ASP A 399 -30.24 -3.91 -22.78
CA ASP A 399 -31.63 -3.50 -22.55
C ASP A 399 -31.90 -3.27 -21.05
N LEU A 400 -32.54 -2.15 -20.71
CA LEU A 400 -32.97 -1.85 -19.33
C LEU A 400 -34.18 -2.72 -18.97
N LYS A 401 -33.99 -3.67 -18.06
CA LYS A 401 -35.09 -4.45 -17.48
C LYS A 401 -35.86 -3.63 -16.45
N ASP A 402 -37.08 -4.07 -16.11
CA ASP A 402 -37.99 -3.41 -15.17
C ASP A 402 -37.33 -2.94 -13.88
N ARG A 403 -36.44 -3.74 -13.27
CA ARG A 403 -35.70 -3.36 -12.04
C ARG A 403 -34.75 -2.18 -12.27
N ASN A 404 -34.02 -2.16 -13.38
CA ASN A 404 -33.13 -1.05 -13.70
C ASN A 404 -33.91 0.20 -14.07
N GLN A 405 -35.08 0.05 -14.70
CA GLN A 405 -35.96 1.18 -14.99
C GLN A 405 -36.46 1.85 -13.71
N VAL A 406 -36.75 1.08 -12.65
CA VAL A 406 -37.11 1.66 -11.34
C VAL A 406 -35.98 2.50 -10.76
N ILE A 407 -34.73 2.02 -10.81
CA ILE A 407 -33.56 2.78 -10.31
C ILE A 407 -33.34 4.02 -11.17
N VAL A 408 -33.38 3.89 -12.49
CA VAL A 408 -33.25 5.01 -13.44
C VAL A 408 -34.33 6.07 -13.18
N ASN A 409 -35.59 5.68 -13.01
CA ASN A 409 -36.68 6.62 -12.70
C ASN A 409 -36.49 7.31 -11.34
N ARG A 410 -35.94 6.61 -10.34
CA ARG A 410 -35.59 7.18 -9.04
C ARG A 410 -34.51 8.25 -9.19
N VAL A 411 -33.46 7.95 -9.95
CA VAL A 411 -32.38 8.88 -10.30
C VAL A 411 -32.93 10.11 -11.05
N ILE A 412 -33.82 9.91 -12.03
CA ILE A 412 -34.45 11.00 -12.80
C ILE A 412 -35.23 11.93 -11.87
N THR A 413 -36.06 11.35 -11.00
CA THR A 413 -36.86 12.11 -10.03
C THR A 413 -35.96 12.88 -9.07
N ARG A 414 -34.87 12.24 -8.63
CA ARG A 414 -33.89 12.86 -7.72
C ARG A 414 -33.17 14.03 -8.39
N MET A 415 -32.70 13.88 -9.61
CA MET A 415 -32.06 14.96 -10.37
C MET A 415 -32.97 16.18 -10.56
N ALA A 416 -34.26 15.96 -10.81
CA ALA A 416 -35.22 17.05 -10.97
C ALA A 416 -35.41 17.91 -9.71
N GLN A 417 -35.05 17.38 -8.53
CA GLN A 417 -35.11 18.10 -7.25
C GLN A 417 -33.83 18.88 -6.94
N LEU A 418 -32.72 18.59 -7.61
CA LEU A 418 -31.42 19.17 -7.34
C LEU A 418 -31.14 20.37 -8.24
N GLN A 419 -30.75 21.50 -7.64
CA GLN A 419 -30.30 22.67 -8.39
C GLN A 419 -28.80 22.51 -8.71
N SER A 420 -28.42 22.71 -9.97
CA SER A 420 -27.01 22.72 -10.39
C SER A 420 -26.21 21.43 -10.08
N ALA A 421 -26.85 20.26 -10.17
CA ALA A 421 -26.17 18.97 -10.04
C ALA A 421 -25.48 18.54 -11.34
N ALA A 422 -24.33 17.89 -11.21
CA ALA A 422 -23.66 17.15 -12.26
C ALA A 422 -23.97 15.66 -12.12
N MET A 423 -24.02 14.93 -13.24
CA MET A 423 -24.19 13.49 -13.27
C MET A 423 -23.17 12.84 -14.19
N ASP A 424 -22.49 11.81 -13.71
CA ASP A 424 -21.63 10.97 -14.52
C ASP A 424 -22.21 9.55 -14.60
N ILE A 425 -22.25 8.99 -15.80
CA ILE A 425 -22.74 7.64 -16.08
C ILE A 425 -21.58 6.80 -16.62
N ALA A 426 -21.01 5.93 -15.80
CA ALA A 426 -19.89 5.09 -16.18
C ALA A 426 -20.35 3.64 -16.40
N GLY A 427 -20.16 3.13 -17.61
CA GLY A 427 -20.36 1.72 -17.93
C GLY A 427 -19.09 0.91 -17.70
N HIS A 428 -19.22 -0.26 -17.09
CA HIS A 428 -18.11 -1.17 -16.83
C HIS A 428 -18.41 -2.59 -17.36
N THR A 429 -17.34 -3.34 -17.56
CA THR A 429 -17.39 -4.79 -17.83
C THR A 429 -16.37 -5.52 -16.97
N ASP A 430 -16.53 -6.83 -16.81
CA ASP A 430 -15.44 -7.67 -16.32
C ASP A 430 -14.34 -7.87 -17.38
N ILE A 431 -13.31 -8.63 -17.00
CA ILE A 431 -12.17 -8.97 -17.85
C ILE A 431 -12.44 -10.13 -18.83
N ILE A 432 -13.59 -10.81 -18.74
CA ILE A 432 -13.90 -11.96 -19.58
C ILE A 432 -14.33 -11.46 -20.97
N GLY A 433 -13.57 -11.86 -21.99
CA GLY A 433 -13.85 -11.52 -23.39
C GLY A 433 -12.74 -10.69 -24.02
N LYS A 434 -13.03 -10.08 -25.18
CA LYS A 434 -12.08 -9.21 -25.87
C LYS A 434 -12.23 -7.78 -25.35
N GLU A 435 -11.12 -7.11 -25.03
CA GLU A 435 -11.11 -5.74 -24.51
C GLU A 435 -11.88 -4.75 -25.41
N ASP A 436 -11.57 -4.70 -26.71
CA ASP A 436 -12.27 -3.83 -27.68
C ASP A 436 -13.79 -4.05 -27.71
N TYR A 437 -14.23 -5.29 -27.46
CA TYR A 437 -15.64 -5.63 -27.40
C TYR A 437 -16.28 -5.07 -26.12
N ASN A 438 -15.59 -5.26 -25.00
CA ASN A 438 -16.01 -4.86 -23.67
C ASN A 438 -16.08 -3.33 -23.51
N ILE A 439 -15.14 -2.58 -24.10
CA ILE A 439 -15.21 -1.11 -24.18
C ILE A 439 -16.48 -0.67 -24.93
N LYS A 440 -16.76 -1.25 -26.11
CA LYS A 440 -17.96 -0.89 -26.88
C LYS A 440 -19.26 -1.32 -26.17
N LEU A 441 -19.24 -2.44 -25.44
CA LEU A 441 -20.42 -2.92 -24.70
C LEU A 441 -20.75 -2.01 -23.51
N SER A 442 -19.74 -1.63 -22.72
CA SER A 442 -19.92 -0.69 -21.62
C SER A 442 -20.40 0.67 -22.10
N GLU A 443 -19.85 1.20 -23.19
CA GLU A 443 -20.30 2.46 -23.79
C GLU A 443 -21.76 2.39 -24.23
N ARG A 444 -22.19 1.29 -24.89
CA ARG A 444 -23.60 1.10 -25.27
C ARG A 444 -24.53 1.08 -24.05
N ARG A 445 -24.12 0.44 -22.95
CA ARG A 445 -24.91 0.39 -21.70
C ARG A 445 -25.05 1.77 -21.05
N ALA A 446 -23.94 2.51 -20.96
CA ALA A 446 -23.94 3.87 -20.43
C ALA A 446 -24.79 4.82 -21.31
N SER A 447 -24.67 4.70 -22.63
CA SER A 447 -25.47 5.46 -23.61
C SER A 447 -26.97 5.15 -23.51
N ALA A 448 -27.35 3.89 -23.28
CA ALA A 448 -28.76 3.52 -23.09
C ALA A 448 -29.38 4.16 -21.84
N VAL A 449 -28.64 4.18 -20.73
CA VAL A 449 -29.07 4.87 -19.49
C VAL A 449 -29.17 6.37 -19.75
N TYR A 450 -28.15 6.97 -20.38
CA TYR A 450 -28.16 8.39 -20.75
C TYR A 450 -29.37 8.75 -21.64
N GLY A 451 -29.69 7.93 -22.65
CA GLY A 451 -30.86 8.12 -23.50
C GLY A 451 -32.18 8.13 -22.70
N ALA A 452 -32.34 7.19 -21.76
CA ALA A 452 -33.52 7.14 -20.89
C ALA A 452 -33.65 8.39 -19.99
N MET A 453 -32.53 8.98 -19.55
CA MET A 453 -32.52 10.24 -18.80
C MET A 453 -32.99 11.43 -19.66
N LEU A 454 -32.62 11.47 -20.94
CA LEU A 454 -33.01 12.55 -21.85
C LEU A 454 -34.49 12.49 -22.24
N GLU A 455 -35.04 11.30 -22.47
CA GLU A 455 -36.44 11.11 -22.86
C GLU A 455 -37.43 11.60 -21.81
N THR A 456 -37.03 11.59 -20.54
CA THR A 456 -37.86 12.03 -19.41
C THR A 456 -37.80 13.54 -19.12
N GLY A 457 -37.08 14.31 -19.95
CA GLY A 457 -37.15 15.76 -19.95
C GLY A 457 -36.30 16.45 -18.88
N ILE A 458 -35.28 15.77 -18.32
CA ILE A 458 -34.27 16.43 -17.49
C ILE A 458 -33.63 17.53 -18.34
N ALA A 459 -33.75 18.78 -17.90
CA ALA A 459 -33.26 19.93 -18.64
C ALA A 459 -31.74 19.82 -18.85
N VAL A 460 -31.30 20.04 -20.08
CA VAL A 460 -29.90 20.05 -20.58
C VAL A 460 -28.99 21.07 -19.85
N GLY A 461 -29.48 21.74 -18.80
CA GLY A 461 -28.68 22.54 -17.87
C GLY A 461 -27.89 21.70 -16.85
N SER A 462 -28.25 20.43 -16.65
CA SER A 462 -27.45 19.47 -15.86
C SER A 462 -26.28 18.95 -16.70
N GLN A 463 -25.05 19.03 -16.18
CA GLN A 463 -23.88 18.44 -16.81
C GLN A 463 -23.97 16.91 -16.67
N ILE A 464 -24.70 16.26 -17.57
CA ILE A 464 -24.77 14.80 -17.64
C ILE A 464 -23.71 14.32 -18.63
N THR A 465 -22.77 13.50 -18.17
CA THR A 465 -21.77 12.85 -19.02
C THR A 465 -21.95 11.33 -18.98
N TYR A 466 -21.48 10.64 -20.02
CA TYR A 466 -21.40 9.19 -19.98
C TYR A 466 -20.11 8.69 -20.63
N VAL A 467 -19.60 7.56 -20.16
CA VAL A 467 -18.39 6.91 -20.67
C VAL A 467 -18.51 5.39 -20.56
N GLY A 468 -17.86 4.68 -21.49
CA GLY A 468 -17.64 3.23 -21.38
C GLY A 468 -16.19 2.92 -21.03
N ASP A 469 -15.93 2.56 -19.77
CA ASP A 469 -14.58 2.28 -19.27
C ASP A 469 -14.10 0.85 -19.58
N GLY A 470 -15.00 -0.01 -20.08
CA GLY A 470 -14.71 -1.41 -20.33
C GLY A 470 -14.11 -2.09 -19.09
N PRO A 471 -13.03 -2.89 -19.26
CA PRO A 471 -12.34 -3.55 -18.15
C PRO A 471 -11.15 -2.76 -17.59
N ASN A 472 -10.86 -1.55 -18.10
CA ASN A 472 -9.56 -0.89 -17.92
C ASN A 472 -9.40 -0.18 -16.57
N ASN A 473 -10.51 0.20 -15.93
CA ASN A 473 -10.56 0.75 -14.58
C ASN A 473 -11.70 0.07 -13.82
N PRO A 474 -11.56 -1.22 -13.45
CA PRO A 474 -12.65 -1.96 -12.86
C PRO A 474 -12.94 -1.43 -11.45
N PRO A 475 -14.21 -1.12 -11.11
CA PRO A 475 -14.56 -0.67 -9.77
C PRO A 475 -14.29 -1.72 -8.68
N TYR A 476 -14.26 -3.00 -9.05
CA TYR A 476 -14.07 -4.14 -8.16
C TYR A 476 -13.03 -5.11 -8.71
N ASP A 477 -12.46 -5.93 -7.84
CA ASP A 477 -11.42 -6.89 -8.20
C ASP A 477 -11.93 -7.97 -9.19
N ASN A 478 -11.28 -8.11 -10.34
CA ASN A 478 -11.64 -9.11 -11.35
C ASN A 478 -11.14 -10.52 -11.01
N ASP A 479 -10.28 -10.69 -10.01
CA ASP A 479 -9.76 -12.00 -9.62
C ASP A 479 -10.82 -12.82 -8.87
N ILE A 480 -11.78 -12.15 -8.21
CA ILE A 480 -12.88 -12.78 -7.47
C ILE A 480 -14.21 -12.76 -8.26
N PRO A 481 -15.05 -13.82 -8.16
CA PRO A 481 -16.27 -13.94 -8.96
C PRO A 481 -17.32 -12.88 -8.64
N GLU A 482 -17.44 -12.44 -7.39
CA GLU A 482 -18.30 -11.35 -6.98
C GLU A 482 -17.88 -10.00 -7.58
N GLY A 483 -16.58 -9.72 -7.63
CA GLY A 483 -16.07 -8.48 -8.21
C GLY A 483 -16.31 -8.45 -9.72
N ARG A 484 -16.11 -9.56 -10.43
CA ARG A 484 -16.53 -9.69 -11.84
C ARG A 484 -18.03 -9.47 -12.03
N ALA A 485 -18.87 -10.05 -11.17
CA ALA A 485 -20.31 -9.84 -11.23
C ALA A 485 -20.71 -8.38 -11.01
N LEU A 486 -20.07 -7.71 -10.06
CA LEU A 486 -20.31 -6.30 -9.77
C LEU A 486 -19.69 -5.36 -10.82
N ASN A 487 -18.64 -5.77 -11.54
CA ASN A 487 -18.04 -5.00 -12.64
C ASN A 487 -18.94 -4.98 -13.89
N ARG A 488 -19.86 -5.93 -14.06
CA ARG A 488 -20.85 -5.93 -15.14
C ARG A 488 -22.01 -4.96 -14.85
N THR A 489 -21.68 -3.68 -14.63
CA THR A 489 -22.62 -2.66 -14.13
C THR A 489 -22.54 -1.35 -14.90
N VAL A 490 -23.51 -0.47 -14.65
CA VAL A 490 -23.43 0.96 -14.92
C VAL A 490 -23.56 1.66 -13.58
N ILE A 491 -22.60 2.54 -13.28
CA ILE A 491 -22.60 3.38 -12.08
C ILE A 491 -23.04 4.77 -12.50
N ILE A 492 -24.07 5.28 -11.82
CA ILE A 492 -24.51 6.66 -11.95
C ILE A 492 -24.06 7.41 -10.70
N THR A 493 -23.30 8.49 -10.89
CA THR A 493 -22.80 9.34 -9.82
C THR A 493 -23.42 10.72 -9.97
N ILE A 494 -24.17 11.19 -8.98
CA ILE A 494 -24.69 12.55 -8.91
C ILE A 494 -23.83 13.35 -7.93
N MET A 495 -23.37 14.53 -8.34
CA MET A 495 -22.58 15.44 -7.52
C MET A 495 -23.27 16.80 -7.41
N TYR A 496 -23.43 17.28 -6.18
CA TYR A 496 -23.98 18.61 -5.90
C TYR A 496 -23.49 19.13 -4.55
N THR A 497 -23.83 20.38 -4.27
CA THR A 497 -23.58 21.03 -2.99
C THR A 497 -24.90 21.34 -2.29
N GLU A 498 -24.96 21.15 -0.97
CA GLU A 498 -26.14 21.42 -0.16
C GLU A 498 -25.88 22.48 0.91
N ASN A 499 -26.87 23.34 1.15
CA ASN A 499 -26.82 24.38 2.18
C ASN A 499 -27.17 23.80 3.56
N GLY A 500 -26.33 22.97 4.17
CA GLY A 500 -26.36 22.56 5.59
C GLY A 500 -27.68 22.03 6.20
N GLN A 501 -28.76 21.94 5.44
CA GLN A 501 -29.99 21.23 5.78
C GLN A 501 -29.78 19.77 5.36
N GLN A 502 -29.99 18.85 6.30
CA GLN A 502 -29.83 17.41 6.07
C GLN A 502 -30.49 16.99 4.75
N PRO A 503 -29.85 16.08 3.98
CA PRO A 503 -30.50 15.48 2.84
C PRO A 503 -31.78 14.80 3.35
N GLY A 504 -32.93 15.27 2.87
CA GLY A 504 -34.19 14.58 3.12
C GLY A 504 -34.03 13.15 2.65
N ALA A 505 -34.22 12.19 3.57
CA ALA A 505 -34.22 10.78 3.23
C ALA A 505 -35.18 10.57 2.06
N ALA A 506 -34.66 10.03 0.96
CA ALA A 506 -35.51 9.62 -0.15
C ALA A 506 -36.38 8.45 0.33
N GLU A 507 -37.66 8.73 0.58
CA GLU A 507 -38.70 7.72 0.84
C GLU A 507 -38.98 6.82 -0.37
#